data_AF-A0A9N8MK98-F1
#
_entry.id   AF-A0A9N8MK98-F1
#
_cell.length_a   1.000
_cell.length_b   1.000
_cell.length_c   1.000
_cell.angle_alpha   90.00
_cell.angle_beta   90.00
_cell.angle_gamma   90.00
#
_symmetry.space_group_name_H-M   'P 1'
#
loop_
_entity.id
_entity.type
_entity.pdbx_description
1 polymer ?
#
loop_
_entity_poly.entity_id
_entity_poly.type
_entity_poly.pdbx_seq_one_letter_code
_entity_poly.pdbx_strand_id
1 'polypeptide(L)'
;MPSTAAIQSAAKHSVARKSTFVSIALNTVLMALQIVIGVFAHSQALVADGVHSLADLISDFVVLIANRHSGAKPDADHNYGHSRYETVASLFLGALLIVVGVGMLWRAGTRLADLQSIPAVHLSALAVAVLVLISKESLFRYMLREAQRVRSAMLIANAWHARSDAASSLVVAIGIVGSLAGVRLLDPIAAAIVGFMVARMGWTFGWDALQDLSDRALDEAASADMRALLLATPGVRDVHEMRTRKTGDFALVDAHILVDPMISVSEGHYIAESARLRVLTDNRVLDALIHVDPENDAVARPTVNLPTRERVVAEVNAALAAGGVKAAAVNIHYLSTGLNVEVILPAPGSRTVEGDAPCLDRVDLDALRRNLGASKLGVLQGVDAVPGESGVSTEAGSGEAIASAKAAESHSAT
;
A
#
# COMPACT_ATOMS: atom_id res chain seq x y z
N MET A 1 -12.94 29.48 19.01
CA MET A 1 -13.13 28.30 19.88
C MET A 1 -12.83 27.06 19.06
N PRO A 2 -12.01 26.11 19.53
CA PRO A 2 -11.74 24.90 18.77
C PRO A 2 -13.04 24.10 18.57
N SER A 3 -13.22 23.54 17.37
CA SER A 3 -14.35 22.66 17.05
C SER A 3 -14.43 21.49 18.04
N THR A 4 -15.64 21.05 18.39
CA THR A 4 -15.90 19.92 19.29
C THR A 4 -15.14 18.65 18.87
N ALA A 5 -14.90 18.48 17.56
CA ALA A 5 -14.09 17.39 17.00
C ALA A 5 -12.59 17.49 17.35
N ALA A 6 -12.02 18.70 17.36
CA ALA A 6 -10.62 18.94 17.74
C ALA A 6 -10.39 18.70 19.23
N ILE A 7 -11.35 19.07 20.08
CA ILE A 7 -11.32 18.81 21.53
C ILE A 7 -11.41 17.30 21.81
N GLN A 8 -12.28 16.58 21.11
CA GLN A 8 -12.39 15.12 21.22
C GLN A 8 -11.13 14.40 20.71
N SER A 9 -10.49 14.87 19.65
CA SER A 9 -9.22 14.33 19.15
C SER A 9 -8.09 14.52 20.16
N ALA A 10 -7.92 15.73 20.69
CA ALA A 10 -6.91 16.01 21.72
C ALA A 10 -7.12 15.18 23.00
N ALA A 11 -8.39 15.01 23.43
CA ALA A 11 -8.73 14.16 24.55
C ALA A 11 -8.34 12.69 24.29
N LYS A 12 -8.65 12.13 23.11
CA LYS A 12 -8.26 10.77 22.70
C LYS A 12 -6.75 10.57 22.73
N HIS A 13 -5.97 11.50 22.15
CA HIS A 13 -4.50 11.42 22.17
C HIS A 13 -3.93 11.50 23.58
N SER A 14 -4.48 12.35 24.45
CA SER A 14 -4.01 12.48 25.83
C SER A 14 -4.28 11.22 26.66
N VAL A 15 -5.45 10.60 26.47
CA VAL A 15 -5.83 9.35 27.13
C VAL A 15 -4.98 8.19 26.61
N ALA A 16 -4.79 8.09 25.29
CA ALA A 16 -3.91 7.09 24.69
C ALA A 16 -2.50 7.15 25.29
N ARG A 17 -1.87 8.34 25.29
CA ARG A 17 -0.52 8.53 25.82
C ARG A 17 -0.40 8.19 27.31
N LYS A 18 -1.36 8.63 28.13
CA LYS A 18 -1.39 8.32 29.57
C LYS A 18 -1.55 6.83 29.82
N SER A 19 -2.51 6.18 29.16
CA SER A 19 -2.76 4.75 29.32
C SER A 19 -1.56 3.91 28.87
N THR A 20 -0.92 4.26 27.75
CA THR A 20 0.30 3.59 27.29
C THR A 20 1.44 3.74 28.30
N PHE A 21 1.68 4.94 28.84
CA PHE A 21 2.76 5.13 29.83
C PHE A 21 2.51 4.37 31.14
N VAL A 22 1.26 4.36 31.63
CA VAL A 22 0.87 3.57 32.79
C VAL A 22 1.06 2.08 32.54
N SER A 23 0.67 1.59 31.35
CA SER A 23 0.86 0.20 30.95
C SER A 23 2.34 -0.19 30.94
N ILE A 24 3.19 0.59 30.26
CA ILE A 24 4.63 0.35 30.16
C ILE A 24 5.28 0.33 31.55
N ALA A 25 4.97 1.33 32.40
CA ALA A 25 5.55 1.41 33.73
C ALA A 25 5.13 0.21 34.60
N LEU A 26 3.85 -0.16 34.58
CA LEU A 26 3.34 -1.30 35.35
C LEU A 26 3.95 -2.61 34.85
N ASN A 27 3.93 -2.88 33.53
CA ASN A 27 4.47 -4.10 32.95
C ASN A 27 5.98 -4.23 33.20
N THR A 28 6.73 -3.13 33.15
CA THR A 28 8.17 -3.14 33.46
C THR A 28 8.43 -3.55 34.91
N VAL A 29 7.66 -3.01 35.87
CA VAL A 29 7.80 -3.36 37.29
C VAL A 29 7.40 -4.81 37.55
N LEU A 30 6.28 -5.26 36.98
CA LEU A 30 5.80 -6.63 37.13
C LEU A 30 6.80 -7.63 36.52
N MET A 31 7.28 -7.36 35.32
CA MET A 31 8.29 -8.16 34.62
C MET A 31 9.55 -8.34 35.49
N ALA A 32 10.10 -7.24 36.04
CA ALA A 32 11.27 -7.31 36.90
C ALA A 32 11.01 -8.18 38.15
N LEU A 33 9.85 -8.00 38.79
CA LEU A 33 9.45 -8.77 39.96
C LEU A 33 9.30 -10.27 39.64
N GLN A 34 8.66 -10.61 38.52
CA GLN A 34 8.44 -11.98 38.06
C GLN A 34 9.75 -12.71 37.78
N ILE A 35 10.69 -12.06 37.07
CA ILE A 35 11.99 -12.67 36.75
C ILE A 35 12.79 -12.88 38.03
N VAL A 36 12.93 -11.85 38.87
CA VAL A 36 13.73 -11.92 40.10
C VAL A 36 13.16 -12.96 41.06
N ILE A 37 11.87 -12.85 41.40
CA ILE A 37 11.25 -13.77 42.36
C ILE A 37 11.07 -15.16 41.78
N GLY A 38 10.80 -15.29 40.48
CA GLY A 38 10.71 -16.59 39.81
C GLY A 38 12.01 -17.40 39.91
N VAL A 39 13.16 -16.74 39.72
CA VAL A 39 14.47 -17.38 39.90
C VAL A 39 14.69 -17.79 41.36
N PHE A 40 14.48 -16.90 42.32
CA PHE A 40 14.65 -17.22 43.75
C PHE A 40 13.66 -18.28 44.27
N ALA A 41 12.43 -18.27 43.76
CA ALA A 41 11.37 -19.18 44.16
C ALA A 41 11.37 -20.50 43.37
N HIS A 42 12.34 -20.68 42.46
CA HIS A 42 12.50 -21.86 41.60
C HIS A 42 11.26 -22.18 40.75
N SER A 43 10.48 -21.14 40.36
CA SER A 43 9.30 -21.29 39.50
C SER A 43 9.66 -20.95 38.05
N GLN A 44 9.63 -21.96 37.19
CA GLN A 44 9.85 -21.76 35.76
C GLN A 44 8.67 -21.05 35.11
N ALA A 45 7.43 -21.32 35.57
CA ALA A 45 6.25 -20.67 35.03
C ALA A 45 6.29 -19.15 35.30
N LEU A 46 6.71 -18.74 36.49
CA LEU A 46 6.81 -17.32 36.82
C LEU A 46 7.90 -16.61 36.01
N VAL A 47 9.06 -17.26 35.83
CA VAL A 47 10.13 -16.74 34.95
C VAL A 47 9.65 -16.66 33.51
N ALA A 48 8.92 -17.67 33.03
CA ALA A 48 8.36 -17.72 31.68
C ALA A 48 7.41 -16.56 31.39
N ASP A 49 6.49 -16.26 32.31
CA ASP A 49 5.58 -15.12 32.20
C ASP A 49 6.35 -13.78 32.24
N GLY A 50 7.37 -13.67 33.09
CA GLY A 50 8.24 -12.48 33.10
C GLY A 50 9.02 -12.29 31.81
N VAL A 51 9.55 -13.36 31.22
CA VAL A 51 10.25 -13.33 29.92
C VAL A 51 9.29 -12.99 28.77
N HIS A 52 8.05 -13.49 28.82
CA HIS A 52 7.01 -13.10 27.86
C HIS A 52 6.72 -11.59 27.94
N SER A 53 6.52 -11.04 29.14
CA SER A 53 6.30 -9.60 29.30
C SER A 53 7.52 -8.75 28.92
N LEU A 54 8.75 -9.28 29.07
CA LEU A 54 9.95 -8.64 28.54
C LEU A 54 9.96 -8.63 27.01
N ALA A 55 9.57 -9.73 26.38
CA ALA A 55 9.45 -9.85 24.93
C ALA A 55 8.47 -8.81 24.35
N ASP A 56 7.32 -8.61 25.02
CA ASP A 56 6.34 -7.60 24.63
C ASP A 56 6.92 -6.17 24.76
N LEU A 57 7.64 -5.88 25.85
CA LEU A 57 8.28 -4.58 26.04
C LEU A 57 9.37 -4.30 24.99
N ILE A 58 10.16 -5.32 24.62
CA ILE A 58 11.15 -5.22 23.55
C ILE A 58 10.46 -4.99 22.20
N SER A 59 9.36 -5.70 21.94
CA SER A 59 8.53 -5.51 20.74
C SER A 59 8.08 -4.05 20.61
N ASP A 60 7.48 -3.49 21.66
CA ASP A 60 7.03 -2.10 21.68
C ASP A 60 8.17 -1.11 21.37
N PHE A 61 9.36 -1.36 21.90
CA PHE A 61 10.53 -0.52 21.67
C PHE A 61 11.06 -0.63 20.23
N VAL A 62 11.14 -1.86 19.70
CA VAL A 62 11.54 -2.12 18.32
C VAL A 62 10.58 -1.46 17.34
N VAL A 63 9.26 -1.58 17.58
CA VAL A 63 8.22 -0.91 16.77
C VAL A 63 8.37 0.61 16.85
N LEU A 64 8.62 1.19 18.04
CA LEU A 64 8.85 2.62 18.20
C LEU A 64 10.05 3.13 17.39
N ILE A 65 11.17 2.39 17.41
CA ILE A 65 12.36 2.73 16.62
C ILE A 65 12.08 2.57 15.13
N ALA A 66 11.44 1.47 14.74
CA ALA A 66 11.11 1.17 13.36
C ALA A 66 10.21 2.26 12.76
N ASN A 67 9.16 2.67 13.48
CA ASN A 67 8.24 3.72 13.05
C ASN A 67 8.95 5.08 12.87
N ARG A 68 9.92 5.39 13.74
CA ARG A 68 10.74 6.61 13.59
C ARG A 68 11.57 6.61 12.30
N HIS A 69 12.10 5.46 11.90
CA HIS A 69 12.91 5.33 10.68
C HIS A 69 12.05 5.11 9.43
N SER A 70 10.91 4.43 9.55
CA SER A 70 10.03 4.13 8.42
C SER A 70 9.29 5.35 7.88
N GLY A 71 9.03 6.35 8.74
CA GLY A 71 8.47 7.64 8.34
C GLY A 71 9.43 8.58 7.59
N ALA A 72 10.69 8.16 7.33
CA ALA A 72 11.63 8.94 6.55
C ALA A 72 11.21 9.00 5.07
N LYS A 73 11.31 10.21 4.48
CA LYS A 73 11.00 10.45 3.06
C LYS A 73 11.93 9.64 2.15
N PRO A 74 11.55 9.39 0.89
CA PRO A 74 12.44 8.82 -0.12
C PRO A 74 13.77 9.59 -0.24
N ASP A 75 14.86 8.87 -0.42
CA ASP A 75 16.20 9.39 -0.67
C ASP A 75 16.85 8.67 -1.87
N ALA A 76 18.11 9.00 -2.18
CA ALA A 76 18.80 8.47 -3.35
C ALA A 76 19.04 6.95 -3.30
N ASP A 77 19.16 6.38 -2.10
CA ASP A 77 19.39 4.95 -1.90
C ASP A 77 18.05 4.20 -1.71
N HIS A 78 16.97 4.92 -1.38
CA HIS A 78 15.62 4.40 -1.13
C HIS A 78 14.56 5.22 -1.87
N ASN A 79 14.41 4.98 -3.18
CA ASN A 79 13.48 5.73 -4.06
C ASN A 79 12.00 5.64 -3.67
N TYR A 80 11.60 4.59 -2.93
CA TYR A 80 10.23 4.39 -2.42
C TYR A 80 10.09 4.70 -0.92
N GLY A 81 11.14 5.25 -0.29
CA GLY A 81 11.15 5.53 1.14
C GLY A 81 11.52 4.33 2.01
N HIS A 82 11.30 4.49 3.31
CA HIS A 82 11.86 3.62 4.36
C HIS A 82 10.82 2.68 4.99
N SER A 83 9.65 2.53 4.40
CA SER A 83 8.56 1.72 4.99
C SER A 83 8.95 0.25 5.24
N ARG A 84 9.89 -0.31 4.48
CA ARG A 84 10.37 -1.69 4.67
C ARG A 84 11.20 -1.90 5.95
N TYR A 85 11.72 -0.86 6.59
CA TYR A 85 12.42 -1.01 7.86
C TYR A 85 11.51 -1.57 8.97
N GLU A 86 10.20 -1.33 8.88
CA GLU A 86 9.21 -1.93 9.77
C GLU A 86 9.07 -3.44 9.55
N THR A 87 9.05 -3.88 8.28
CA THR A 87 9.04 -5.30 7.93
C THR A 87 10.30 -6.00 8.44
N VAL A 88 11.49 -5.38 8.27
CA VAL A 88 12.76 -5.92 8.78
C VAL A 88 12.77 -6.00 10.31
N ALA A 89 12.26 -4.98 10.99
CA ALA A 89 12.14 -4.96 12.44
C ALA A 89 11.21 -6.07 12.95
N SER A 90 10.05 -6.26 12.30
CA SER A 90 9.11 -7.34 12.60
C SER A 90 9.71 -8.74 12.38
N LEU A 91 10.52 -8.91 11.32
CA LEU A 91 11.23 -10.17 11.06
C LEU A 91 12.26 -10.47 12.16
N PHE A 92 13.06 -9.48 12.55
CA PHE A 92 14.03 -9.60 13.63
C PHE A 92 13.35 -9.94 14.96
N LEU A 93 12.26 -9.25 15.27
CA LEU A 93 11.46 -9.52 16.47
C LEU A 93 10.89 -10.95 16.45
N GLY A 94 10.32 -11.38 15.32
CA GLY A 94 9.81 -12.74 15.16
C GLY A 94 10.89 -13.79 15.43
N ALA A 95 12.09 -13.60 14.88
CA ALA A 95 13.23 -14.49 15.13
C ALA A 95 13.65 -14.52 16.61
N LEU A 96 13.72 -13.35 17.27
CA LEU A 96 14.05 -13.25 18.69
C LEU A 96 13.03 -14.01 19.55
N LEU A 97 11.73 -13.83 19.30
CA LEU A 97 10.66 -14.50 20.02
C LEU A 97 10.69 -16.02 19.84
N ILE A 98 11.01 -16.51 18.64
CA ILE A 98 11.20 -17.95 18.38
C ILE A 98 12.36 -18.48 19.23
N VAL A 99 13.52 -17.80 19.24
CA VAL A 99 14.69 -18.23 20.03
C VAL A 99 14.35 -18.29 21.52
N VAL A 100 13.68 -17.25 22.04
CA VAL A 100 13.24 -17.19 23.44
C VAL A 100 12.25 -18.31 23.75
N GLY A 101 11.20 -18.47 22.95
CA GLY A 101 10.16 -19.49 23.16
C GLY A 101 10.70 -20.92 23.06
N VAL A 102 11.58 -21.21 22.08
CA VAL A 102 12.28 -22.50 21.97
C VAL A 102 13.19 -22.74 23.17
N GLY A 103 13.90 -21.72 23.65
CA GLY A 103 14.72 -21.80 24.87
C GLY A 103 13.90 -22.16 26.10
N MET A 104 12.69 -21.59 26.23
CA MET A 104 11.75 -21.91 27.31
C MET A 104 11.24 -23.35 27.20
N LEU A 105 10.83 -23.79 26.01
CA LEU A 105 10.39 -25.16 25.75
C LEU A 105 11.49 -26.18 26.03
N TRP A 106 12.73 -25.89 25.62
CA TRP A 106 13.89 -26.73 25.90
C TRP A 106 14.12 -26.87 27.42
N ARG A 107 14.12 -25.75 28.15
CA ARG A 107 14.28 -25.75 29.62
C ARG A 107 13.14 -26.51 30.31
N ALA A 108 11.90 -26.33 29.89
CA ALA A 108 10.77 -27.08 30.43
C ALA A 108 10.90 -28.58 30.12
N GLY A 109 11.26 -28.94 28.88
CA GLY A 109 11.47 -30.33 28.44
C GLY A 109 12.57 -31.04 29.22
N THR A 110 13.72 -30.39 29.45
CA THR A 110 14.81 -30.98 30.26
C THR A 110 14.39 -31.23 31.71
N ARG A 111 13.57 -30.37 32.32
CA ARG A 111 12.99 -30.61 33.65
C ARG A 111 11.94 -31.70 33.67
N LEU A 112 11.15 -31.81 32.60
CA LEU A 112 10.20 -32.89 32.40
C LEU A 112 10.87 -34.26 32.21
N ALA A 113 12.13 -34.30 31.76
CA ALA A 113 12.89 -35.54 31.61
C ALA A 113 13.53 -36.00 32.93
N ASP A 114 13.82 -35.08 33.85
CA ASP A 114 14.42 -35.35 35.15
C ASP A 114 13.46 -34.99 36.31
N LEU A 115 12.40 -35.79 36.47
CA LEU A 115 11.33 -35.53 37.44
C LEU A 115 11.81 -35.52 38.89
N GLN A 116 12.91 -36.21 39.21
CA GLN A 116 13.42 -36.32 40.58
C GLN A 116 14.18 -35.07 41.05
N SER A 117 14.62 -34.20 40.12
CA SER A 117 15.36 -32.98 40.43
C SER A 117 14.53 -31.69 40.36
N ILE A 118 13.20 -31.79 40.23
CA ILE A 118 12.31 -30.61 40.20
C ILE A 118 12.27 -29.97 41.61
N PRO A 119 12.82 -28.75 41.78
CA PRO A 119 12.82 -28.07 43.06
C PRO A 119 11.37 -27.79 43.51
N ALA A 120 11.13 -27.80 44.82
CA ALA A 120 9.85 -27.35 45.34
C ALA A 120 9.72 -25.83 45.08
N VAL A 121 8.65 -25.44 44.39
CA VAL A 121 8.33 -24.02 44.17
C VAL A 121 8.05 -23.36 45.53
N HIS A 122 8.62 -22.19 45.74
CA HIS A 122 8.45 -21.46 46.98
C HIS A 122 7.13 -20.66 46.99
N LEU A 123 6.50 -20.48 48.16
CA LEU A 123 5.21 -19.77 48.28
C LEU A 123 5.27 -18.32 47.77
N SER A 124 6.46 -17.71 47.77
CA SER A 124 6.71 -16.39 47.20
C SER A 124 6.38 -16.31 45.70
N ALA A 125 6.54 -17.40 44.94
CA ALA A 125 6.13 -17.45 43.54
C ALA A 125 4.62 -17.23 43.38
N LEU A 126 3.81 -17.86 44.24
CA LEU A 126 2.36 -17.72 44.21
C LEU A 126 1.93 -16.30 44.57
N ALA A 127 2.54 -15.72 45.61
CA ALA A 127 2.25 -14.34 46.01
C ALA A 127 2.48 -13.36 44.86
N VAL A 128 3.59 -13.50 44.13
CA VAL A 128 3.89 -12.67 42.96
C VAL A 128 2.97 -12.98 41.78
N ALA A 129 2.69 -14.25 41.48
CA ALA A 129 1.78 -14.62 40.39
C ALA A 129 0.37 -14.05 40.58
N VAL A 130 -0.15 -14.11 41.82
CA VAL A 130 -1.46 -13.51 42.16
C VAL A 130 -1.40 -11.98 42.06
N LEU A 131 -0.32 -11.36 42.54
CA LEU A 131 -0.13 -9.91 42.40
C LEU A 131 -0.15 -9.50 40.92
N VAL A 132 0.62 -10.19 40.06
CA VAL A 132 0.67 -9.94 38.61
C VAL A 132 -0.71 -10.10 37.98
N LEU A 133 -1.41 -11.19 38.27
CA LEU A 133 -2.74 -11.45 37.73
C LEU A 133 -3.73 -10.33 38.10
N ILE A 134 -3.75 -9.93 39.37
CA ILE A 134 -4.60 -8.82 39.85
C ILE A 134 -4.20 -7.50 39.20
N SER A 135 -2.90 -7.23 39.06
CA SER A 135 -2.39 -6.00 38.45
C SER A 135 -2.74 -5.93 36.96
N LYS A 136 -2.55 -7.02 36.19
CA LYS A 136 -2.91 -7.06 34.75
C LYS A 136 -4.43 -6.96 34.54
N GLU A 137 -5.24 -7.64 35.35
CA GLU A 137 -6.71 -7.50 35.30
C GLU A 137 -7.16 -6.07 35.67
N SER A 138 -6.50 -5.45 36.65
CA SER A 138 -6.76 -4.04 37.02
C SER A 138 -6.38 -3.08 35.90
N LEU A 139 -5.25 -3.31 35.23
CA LEU A 139 -4.81 -2.55 34.07
C LEU A 139 -5.81 -2.66 32.92
N PHE A 140 -6.26 -3.88 32.60
CA PHE A 140 -7.31 -4.11 31.61
C PHE A 140 -8.57 -3.30 31.91
N ARG A 141 -9.08 -3.38 33.15
CA ARG A 141 -10.28 -2.62 33.56
C ARG A 141 -10.08 -1.11 33.46
N TYR A 142 -8.90 -0.62 33.82
CA TYR A 142 -8.54 0.78 33.67
C TYR A 142 -8.53 1.21 32.20
N MET A 143 -7.80 0.49 31.34
CA MET A 143 -7.70 0.78 29.91
C MET A 143 -9.07 0.72 29.23
N LEU A 144 -9.90 -0.27 29.55
CA LEU A 144 -11.23 -0.42 28.97
C LEU A 144 -12.16 0.75 29.35
N ARG A 145 -12.14 1.17 30.63
CA ARG A 145 -12.94 2.32 31.09
C ARG A 145 -12.54 3.60 30.36
N GLU A 146 -11.25 3.87 30.25
CA GLU A 146 -10.75 5.05 29.55
C GLU A 146 -11.04 4.99 28.05
N ALA A 147 -10.89 3.83 27.42
CA ALA A 147 -11.22 3.62 26.01
C ALA A 147 -12.70 3.86 25.69
N GLN A 148 -13.60 3.39 26.56
CA GLN A 148 -15.05 3.61 26.46
C GLN A 148 -15.42 5.09 26.68
N ARG A 149 -14.78 5.77 27.64
CA ARG A 149 -14.98 7.20 27.89
C ARG A 149 -14.72 8.05 26.65
N VAL A 150 -13.66 7.75 25.91
CA VAL A 150 -13.31 8.49 24.69
C VAL A 150 -13.91 7.89 23.41
N ARG A 151 -14.75 6.84 23.53
CA ARG A 151 -15.41 6.12 22.43
C ARG A 151 -14.44 5.76 21.31
N SER A 152 -13.29 5.19 21.66
CA SER A 152 -12.26 4.79 20.70
C SER A 152 -12.21 3.27 20.55
N ALA A 153 -12.63 2.77 19.38
CA ALA A 153 -12.56 1.35 19.05
C ALA A 153 -11.11 0.81 19.11
N MET A 154 -10.13 1.61 18.68
CA MET A 154 -8.71 1.26 18.74
C MET A 154 -8.21 1.09 20.18
N LEU A 155 -8.60 1.98 21.10
CA LEU A 155 -8.21 1.84 22.51
C LEU A 155 -8.94 0.68 23.19
N ILE A 156 -10.15 0.34 22.75
CA ILE A 156 -10.87 -0.85 23.22
C ILE A 156 -10.11 -2.11 22.79
N ALA A 157 -9.67 -2.18 21.53
CA ALA A 157 -8.85 -3.29 21.03
C ALA A 157 -7.56 -3.46 21.83
N ASN A 158 -6.87 -2.35 22.14
CA ASN A 158 -5.67 -2.38 22.98
C ASN A 158 -5.95 -2.89 24.41
N ALA A 159 -7.10 -2.54 25.00
CA ALA A 159 -7.49 -3.09 26.29
C ALA A 159 -7.70 -4.61 26.23
N TRP A 160 -8.33 -5.12 25.18
CA TRP A 160 -8.50 -6.57 24.98
C TRP A 160 -7.18 -7.31 24.78
N HIS A 161 -6.19 -6.67 24.15
CA HIS A 161 -4.84 -7.21 24.07
C HIS A 161 -4.24 -7.41 25.46
N ALA A 162 -4.26 -6.37 26.32
CA ALA A 162 -3.80 -6.49 27.71
C ALA A 162 -4.53 -7.58 28.53
N ARG A 163 -5.79 -7.88 28.18
CA ARG A 163 -6.53 -9.00 28.80
C ARG A 163 -5.99 -10.37 28.37
N SER A 164 -5.52 -10.51 27.14
CA SER A 164 -4.86 -11.73 26.67
C SER A 164 -3.63 -12.04 27.53
N ASP A 165 -2.86 -11.01 27.88
CA ASP A 165 -1.68 -11.16 28.74
C ASP A 165 -2.06 -11.60 30.16
N ALA A 166 -3.17 -11.07 30.69
CA ALA A 166 -3.72 -11.51 31.98
C ALA A 166 -4.16 -12.99 31.94
N ALA A 167 -4.73 -13.45 30.82
CA ALA A 167 -5.10 -14.85 30.64
C ALA A 167 -3.87 -15.77 30.60
N SER A 168 -2.76 -15.34 29.99
CA SER A 168 -1.48 -16.06 30.04
C SER A 168 -0.94 -16.16 31.47
N SER A 169 -0.96 -15.06 32.23
CA SER A 169 -0.55 -15.05 33.65
C SER A 169 -1.45 -15.93 34.54
N LEU A 170 -2.72 -16.12 34.18
CA LEU A 170 -3.61 -17.06 34.88
C LEU A 170 -3.14 -18.52 34.72
N VAL A 171 -2.67 -18.92 33.53
CA VAL A 171 -2.09 -20.25 33.30
C VAL A 171 -0.90 -20.48 34.24
N VAL A 172 -0.06 -19.47 34.41
CA VAL A 172 1.09 -19.50 35.32
C VAL A 172 0.67 -19.61 36.78
N ALA A 173 -0.31 -18.82 37.22
CA ALA A 173 -0.83 -18.91 38.58
C ALA A 173 -1.40 -20.32 38.88
N ILE A 174 -2.16 -20.90 37.94
CA ILE A 174 -2.69 -22.26 38.08
C ILE A 174 -1.56 -23.29 38.15
N GLY A 175 -0.54 -23.17 37.30
CA GLY A 175 0.64 -24.04 37.33
C GLY A 175 1.37 -24.02 38.67
N ILE A 176 1.56 -22.83 39.24
CA ILE A 176 2.21 -22.64 40.55
C ILE A 176 1.36 -23.21 41.68
N VAL A 177 0.05 -22.94 41.70
CA VAL A 177 -0.88 -23.52 42.69
C VAL A 177 -0.82 -25.05 42.65
N GLY A 178 -0.87 -25.63 41.45
CA GLY A 178 -0.79 -27.07 41.26
C GLY A 178 0.53 -27.67 41.73
N SER A 179 1.65 -26.98 41.47
CA SER A 179 2.97 -27.38 41.98
C SER A 179 3.04 -27.34 43.51
N LEU A 180 2.47 -26.31 44.13
CA LEU A 180 2.41 -26.18 45.59
C LEU A 180 1.47 -27.20 46.23
N ALA A 181 0.43 -27.65 45.53
CA ALA A 181 -0.49 -28.71 45.96
C ALA A 181 0.13 -30.13 45.88
N GLY A 182 1.39 -30.24 45.45
CA GLY A 182 2.15 -31.50 45.42
C GLY A 182 2.44 -32.04 44.02
N VAL A 183 1.81 -31.49 42.97
CA VAL A 183 2.03 -31.91 41.58
C VAL A 183 3.08 -31.02 40.93
N ARG A 184 4.35 -31.23 41.31
CA ARG A 184 5.51 -30.39 40.89
C ARG A 184 5.67 -30.21 39.37
N LEU A 185 5.12 -31.12 38.58
CA LEU A 185 5.16 -31.09 37.12
C LEU A 185 4.36 -29.91 36.52
N LEU A 186 3.37 -29.39 37.25
CA LEU A 186 2.46 -28.36 36.73
C LEU A 186 3.15 -27.00 36.49
N ASP A 187 4.21 -26.68 37.22
CA ASP A 187 4.98 -25.44 36.99
C ASP A 187 5.81 -25.52 35.69
N PRO A 188 6.62 -26.56 35.43
CA PRO A 188 7.25 -26.75 34.12
C PRO A 188 6.27 -26.89 32.95
N ILE A 189 5.10 -27.51 33.15
CA ILE A 189 4.05 -27.57 32.11
C ILE A 189 3.51 -26.17 31.80
N ALA A 190 3.19 -25.37 32.82
CA ALA A 190 2.74 -24.01 32.61
C ALA A 190 3.82 -23.16 31.90
N ALA A 191 5.10 -23.33 32.28
CA ALA A 191 6.22 -22.70 31.59
C ALA A 191 6.31 -23.12 30.12
N ALA A 192 6.10 -24.40 29.80
CA ALA A 192 6.08 -24.91 28.44
C ALA A 192 4.92 -24.33 27.62
N ILE A 193 3.73 -24.21 28.20
CA ILE A 193 2.56 -23.60 27.54
C ILE A 193 2.86 -22.15 27.17
N VAL A 194 3.40 -21.35 28.10
CA VAL A 194 3.79 -19.96 27.83
C VAL A 194 4.91 -19.91 26.77
N GLY A 195 5.91 -20.79 26.87
CA GLY A 195 6.99 -20.87 25.88
C GLY A 195 6.48 -21.19 24.46
N PHE A 196 5.50 -22.08 24.35
CA PHE A 196 4.83 -22.37 23.08
C PHE A 196 4.06 -21.17 22.54
N MET A 197 3.33 -20.45 23.40
CA MET A 197 2.61 -19.23 23.01
C MET A 197 3.56 -18.16 22.46
N VAL A 198 4.69 -17.92 23.13
CA VAL A 198 5.74 -16.97 22.70
C VAL A 198 6.37 -17.42 21.37
N ALA A 199 6.75 -18.69 21.25
CA ALA A 199 7.32 -19.24 20.01
C ALA A 199 6.34 -19.11 18.83
N ARG A 200 5.05 -19.41 19.06
CA ARG A 200 3.99 -19.27 18.06
C ARG A 200 3.82 -17.82 17.63
N MET A 201 3.83 -16.88 18.57
CA MET A 201 3.75 -15.45 18.27
C MET A 201 4.93 -15.01 17.39
N GLY A 202 6.15 -15.42 17.77
CA GLY A 202 7.35 -15.18 16.98
C GLY A 202 7.27 -15.76 15.58
N TRP A 203 6.74 -16.98 15.43
CA TRP A 203 6.51 -17.62 14.13
C TRP A 203 5.54 -16.83 13.27
N THR A 204 4.39 -16.40 13.82
CA THR A 204 3.41 -15.62 13.06
C THR A 204 4.01 -14.30 12.58
N PHE A 205 4.65 -13.53 13.47
CA PHE A 205 5.27 -12.25 13.08
C PHE A 205 6.41 -12.43 12.08
N GLY A 206 7.29 -13.42 12.30
CA GLY A 206 8.38 -13.71 11.38
C GLY A 206 7.87 -14.16 10.01
N TRP A 207 6.83 -14.99 9.97
CA TRP A 207 6.23 -15.46 8.72
C TRP A 207 5.53 -14.33 7.96
N ASP A 208 4.73 -13.51 8.63
CA ASP A 208 4.06 -12.38 7.99
C ASP A 208 5.09 -11.36 7.46
N ALA A 209 6.13 -11.05 8.24
CA ALA A 209 7.20 -10.17 7.79
C ALA A 209 8.00 -10.75 6.60
N LEU A 210 8.26 -12.06 6.60
CA LEU A 210 8.92 -12.73 5.48
C LEU A 210 8.06 -12.70 4.21
N GLN A 211 6.76 -12.90 4.34
CA GLN A 211 5.82 -12.80 3.23
C GLN A 211 5.78 -11.37 2.69
N ASP A 212 5.67 -10.37 3.55
CA ASP A 212 5.70 -8.95 3.16
C ASP A 212 7.02 -8.59 2.47
N LEU A 213 8.16 -9.16 2.90
CA LEU A 213 9.45 -8.98 2.23
C LEU A 213 9.49 -9.62 0.83
N SER A 214 8.73 -10.71 0.62
CA SER A 214 8.58 -11.39 -0.67
C SER A 214 7.50 -10.79 -1.58
N ASP A 215 7.11 -9.52 -1.36
CA ASP A 215 6.11 -8.79 -2.13
C ASP A 215 4.72 -9.47 -2.09
N ARG A 216 4.27 -9.85 -0.89
CA ARG A 216 2.90 -10.34 -0.66
C ARG A 216 1.89 -9.33 -1.19
N ALA A 217 0.92 -9.84 -1.94
CA ALA A 217 -0.23 -9.07 -2.40
C ALA A 217 -1.13 -8.63 -1.23
N LEU A 218 -1.89 -7.57 -1.48
CA LEU A 218 -3.00 -7.22 -0.61
C LEU A 218 -4.06 -8.31 -0.59
N ASP A 219 -4.92 -8.28 0.43
CA ASP A 219 -6.07 -9.16 0.45
C ASP A 219 -7.05 -8.85 -0.69
N GLU A 220 -7.94 -9.80 -0.96
CA GLU A 220 -8.89 -9.73 -2.07
C GLU A 220 -9.81 -8.51 -1.95
N ALA A 221 -10.21 -8.16 -0.72
CA ALA A 221 -11.09 -7.03 -0.47
C ALA A 221 -10.40 -5.69 -0.80
N ALA A 222 -9.18 -5.47 -0.29
CA ALA A 222 -8.42 -4.27 -0.59
C ALA A 222 -8.06 -4.16 -2.08
N SER A 223 -7.73 -5.29 -2.71
CA SER A 223 -7.49 -5.33 -4.16
C SER A 223 -8.75 -4.97 -4.95
N ALA A 224 -9.91 -5.49 -4.55
CA ALA A 224 -11.20 -5.17 -5.17
C ALA A 224 -11.57 -3.69 -5.03
N ASP A 225 -11.31 -3.07 -3.87
CA ASP A 225 -11.51 -1.64 -3.65
C ASP A 225 -10.68 -0.80 -4.64
N MET A 226 -9.39 -1.13 -4.80
CA MET A 226 -8.48 -0.43 -5.73
C MET A 226 -8.92 -0.60 -7.18
N ARG A 227 -9.34 -1.81 -7.58
CA ARG A 227 -9.89 -2.06 -8.91
C ARG A 227 -11.14 -1.23 -9.17
N ALA A 228 -12.03 -1.11 -8.18
CA ALA A 228 -13.24 -0.30 -8.29
C ALA A 228 -12.91 1.20 -8.45
N LEU A 229 -11.90 1.70 -7.73
CA LEU A 229 -11.41 3.07 -7.90
C LEU A 229 -10.90 3.32 -9.33
N LEU A 230 -10.08 2.40 -9.87
CA LEU A 230 -9.57 2.50 -11.24
C LEU A 230 -10.70 2.49 -12.27
N LEU A 231 -11.64 1.54 -12.18
CA LEU A 231 -12.81 1.41 -13.07
C LEU A 231 -13.76 2.61 -13.01
N ALA A 232 -13.81 3.32 -11.89
CA ALA A 232 -14.64 4.51 -11.76
C ALA A 232 -14.06 5.73 -12.53
N THR A 233 -12.85 5.63 -13.09
CA THR A 233 -12.21 6.70 -13.85
C THR A 233 -12.82 6.81 -15.24
N PRO A 234 -13.33 7.99 -15.66
CA PRO A 234 -13.84 8.18 -17.02
C PRO A 234 -12.78 7.85 -18.07
N GLY A 235 -13.17 7.10 -19.10
CA GLY A 235 -12.28 6.65 -20.17
C GLY A 235 -11.66 5.26 -19.93
N VAL A 236 -11.66 4.76 -18.69
CA VAL A 236 -11.26 3.38 -18.38
C VAL A 236 -12.42 2.44 -18.73
N ARG A 237 -12.15 1.47 -19.61
CA ARG A 237 -13.12 0.46 -20.06
C ARG A 237 -13.03 -0.82 -19.24
N ASP A 238 -11.82 -1.21 -18.86
CA ASP A 238 -11.54 -2.38 -18.03
C ASP A 238 -10.20 -2.19 -17.31
N VAL A 239 -9.95 -3.04 -16.31
CA VAL A 239 -8.69 -3.12 -15.57
C VAL A 239 -8.30 -4.59 -15.50
N HIS A 240 -7.11 -4.91 -16.01
CA HIS A 240 -6.53 -6.25 -16.00
C HIS A 240 -5.08 -6.21 -15.50
N GLU A 241 -4.52 -7.40 -15.26
CA GLU A 241 -3.15 -7.59 -14.73
C GLU A 241 -2.79 -6.69 -13.54
N MET A 242 -3.77 -6.44 -12.65
CA MET A 242 -3.53 -5.64 -11.45
C MET A 242 -2.71 -6.45 -10.44
N ARG A 243 -1.54 -5.93 -10.09
CA ARG A 243 -0.62 -6.50 -9.10
C ARG A 243 -0.46 -5.51 -7.96
N THR A 244 -0.57 -6.02 -6.74
CA THR A 244 -0.33 -5.23 -5.53
C THR A 244 0.82 -5.86 -4.77
N ARG A 245 1.60 -5.03 -4.09
CA ARG A 245 2.63 -5.49 -3.16
C ARG A 245 2.64 -4.60 -1.93
N LYS A 246 2.70 -5.22 -0.77
CA LYS A 246 2.73 -4.53 0.51
C LYS A 246 4.13 -3.98 0.82
N THR A 247 4.21 -2.78 1.42
CA THR A 247 5.45 -2.14 1.84
C THR A 247 5.19 -1.41 3.17
N GLY A 248 5.55 -2.04 4.30
CA GLY A 248 5.09 -1.60 5.62
C GLY A 248 3.55 -1.57 5.70
N ASP A 249 2.98 -0.46 6.16
CA ASP A 249 1.53 -0.23 6.22
C ASP A 249 0.89 0.16 4.87
N PHE A 250 1.70 0.35 3.82
CA PHE A 250 1.23 0.80 2.51
C PHE A 250 1.29 -0.29 1.45
N ALA A 251 0.78 0.03 0.26
CA ALA A 251 0.86 -0.80 -0.93
C ALA A 251 1.35 -0.02 -2.14
N LEU A 252 2.09 -0.71 -3.01
CA LEU A 252 2.37 -0.28 -4.37
C LEU A 252 1.43 -1.03 -5.31
N VAL A 253 0.87 -0.33 -6.28
CA VAL A 253 -0.12 -0.88 -7.23
C VAL A 253 0.42 -0.74 -8.65
N ASP A 254 0.52 -1.86 -9.37
CA ASP A 254 0.78 -1.88 -10.80
C ASP A 254 -0.50 -2.36 -11.49
N ALA A 255 -1.04 -1.62 -12.45
CA ALA A 255 -2.28 -2.01 -13.12
C ALA A 255 -2.28 -1.61 -14.60
N HIS A 256 -2.91 -2.45 -15.42
CA HIS A 256 -3.18 -2.12 -16.81
C HIS A 256 -4.63 -1.64 -16.93
N ILE A 257 -4.83 -0.51 -17.58
CA ILE A 257 -6.16 0.02 -17.90
C ILE A 257 -6.41 -0.09 -19.39
N LEU A 258 -7.60 -0.58 -19.74
CA LEU A 258 -8.06 -0.62 -21.12
C LEU A 258 -8.73 0.72 -21.47
N VAL A 259 -8.28 1.37 -22.53
CA VAL A 259 -8.88 2.61 -23.06
C VAL A 259 -9.37 2.42 -24.49
N ASP A 260 -9.93 3.46 -25.10
CA ASP A 260 -10.28 3.39 -26.52
C ASP A 260 -9.02 3.37 -27.41
N PRO A 261 -8.86 2.42 -28.35
CA PRO A 261 -7.65 2.29 -29.17
C PRO A 261 -7.45 3.44 -30.19
N MET A 262 -8.47 4.25 -30.44
CA MET A 262 -8.46 5.32 -31.44
C MET A 262 -8.15 6.70 -30.84
N ILE A 263 -7.97 6.79 -29.52
CA ILE A 263 -7.59 8.05 -28.88
C ILE A 263 -6.12 8.37 -29.09
N SER A 264 -5.75 9.62 -28.85
CA SER A 264 -4.36 10.04 -28.86
C SER A 264 -3.58 9.48 -27.67
N VAL A 265 -2.26 9.29 -27.81
CA VAL A 265 -1.38 8.92 -26.69
C VAL A 265 -1.47 9.93 -25.55
N SER A 266 -1.63 11.22 -25.87
CA SER A 266 -1.82 12.27 -24.86
C SER A 266 -3.11 12.12 -24.05
N GLU A 267 -4.20 11.71 -24.70
CA GLU A 267 -5.48 11.46 -24.03
C GLU A 267 -5.43 10.17 -23.19
N GLY A 268 -4.83 9.10 -23.73
CA GLY A 268 -4.56 7.89 -22.97
C GLY A 268 -3.71 8.15 -21.73
N HIS A 269 -2.65 8.95 -21.85
CA HIS A 269 -1.83 9.37 -20.71
C HIS A 269 -2.64 10.16 -19.67
N TYR A 270 -3.50 11.09 -20.11
CA TYR A 270 -4.37 11.84 -19.20
C TYR A 270 -5.35 10.93 -18.43
N ILE A 271 -5.91 9.90 -19.09
CA ILE A 271 -6.77 8.91 -18.44
C ILE A 271 -5.97 8.10 -17.40
N ALA A 272 -4.76 7.64 -17.74
CA ALA A 272 -3.88 6.94 -16.80
C ALA A 272 -3.52 7.78 -15.58
N GLU A 273 -3.11 9.04 -15.75
CA GLU A 273 -2.83 9.93 -14.62
C GLU A 273 -4.08 10.20 -13.79
N SER A 274 -5.25 10.34 -14.41
CA SER A 274 -6.53 10.48 -13.70
C SER A 274 -6.85 9.24 -12.87
N ALA A 275 -6.60 8.05 -13.40
CA ALA A 275 -6.80 6.78 -12.71
C ALA A 275 -5.80 6.61 -11.55
N ARG A 276 -4.54 6.96 -11.79
CA ARG A 276 -3.47 6.97 -10.79
C ARG A 276 -3.81 7.89 -9.62
N LEU A 277 -4.20 9.14 -9.89
CA LEU A 277 -4.60 10.09 -8.83
C LEU A 277 -5.83 9.60 -8.05
N ARG A 278 -6.77 8.92 -8.72
CA ARG A 278 -7.95 8.35 -8.06
C ARG A 278 -7.59 7.19 -7.14
N VAL A 279 -6.75 6.25 -7.55
CA VAL A 279 -6.35 5.14 -6.67
C VAL A 279 -5.52 5.63 -5.48
N LEU A 280 -4.74 6.70 -5.65
CA LEU A 280 -4.02 7.39 -4.57
C LEU A 280 -4.93 8.11 -3.55
N THR A 281 -6.23 8.23 -3.80
CA THR A 281 -7.17 8.72 -2.76
C THR A 281 -7.37 7.70 -1.65
N ASP A 282 -7.05 6.42 -1.89
CA ASP A 282 -7.00 5.40 -0.86
C ASP A 282 -5.70 5.55 -0.06
N ASN A 283 -5.83 5.78 1.24
CA ASN A 283 -4.70 6.03 2.13
C ASN A 283 -3.78 4.81 2.30
N ARG A 284 -4.18 3.63 1.83
CA ARG A 284 -3.35 2.43 1.80
C ARG A 284 -2.34 2.46 0.65
N VAL A 285 -2.56 3.26 -0.39
CA VAL A 285 -1.73 3.26 -1.61
C VAL A 285 -0.62 4.30 -1.48
N LEU A 286 0.64 3.83 -1.50
CA LEU A 286 1.82 4.70 -1.49
C LEU A 286 2.08 5.30 -2.86
N ASP A 287 2.05 4.46 -3.88
CA ASP A 287 2.24 4.85 -5.28
C ASP A 287 1.55 3.84 -6.20
N ALA A 288 1.26 4.26 -7.42
CA ALA A 288 0.69 3.42 -8.44
C ALA A 288 1.30 3.68 -9.82
N LEU A 289 1.58 2.61 -10.56
CA LEU A 289 1.98 2.63 -11.95
C LEU A 289 0.82 2.13 -12.81
N ILE A 290 0.34 2.98 -13.71
CA ILE A 290 -0.79 2.68 -14.58
C ILE A 290 -0.30 2.56 -16.03
N HIS A 291 -0.37 1.35 -16.57
CA HIS A 291 -0.11 1.10 -17.99
C HIS A 291 -1.39 1.27 -18.81
N VAL A 292 -1.28 1.85 -20.00
CA VAL A 292 -2.42 2.12 -20.89
C VAL A 292 -2.40 1.12 -22.03
N ASP A 293 -3.44 0.29 -22.08
CA ASP A 293 -3.62 -0.70 -23.13
C ASP A 293 -4.74 -0.27 -24.09
N PRO A 294 -4.51 -0.33 -25.42
CA PRO A 294 -5.55 -0.09 -26.42
C PRO A 294 -6.46 -1.32 -26.61
N GLU A 295 -5.97 -2.51 -26.29
CA GLU A 295 -6.67 -3.80 -26.38
C GLU A 295 -6.25 -4.69 -25.22
N ASN A 296 -7.09 -5.64 -24.83
CA ASN A 296 -6.78 -6.57 -23.74
C ASN A 296 -5.71 -7.57 -24.19
N ASP A 297 -4.47 -7.38 -23.72
CA ASP A 297 -3.28 -8.16 -24.04
C ASP A 297 -3.24 -9.56 -23.39
N ALA A 298 -4.06 -9.81 -22.37
CA ALA A 298 -4.26 -11.15 -21.82
C ALA A 298 -5.00 -12.08 -22.80
N VAL A 299 -5.72 -11.51 -23.77
CA VAL A 299 -6.46 -12.25 -24.81
C VAL A 299 -5.85 -12.03 -26.20
N ALA A 300 -5.44 -10.80 -26.50
CA ALA A 300 -4.87 -10.42 -27.78
C ALA A 300 -3.37 -10.68 -27.82
N ARG A 301 -2.88 -11.27 -28.91
CA ARG A 301 -1.43 -11.47 -29.09
C ARG A 301 -0.77 -10.12 -29.40
N PRO A 302 0.43 -9.84 -28.83
CA PRO A 302 1.21 -8.67 -29.20
C PRO A 302 1.47 -8.63 -30.71
N THR A 303 1.27 -7.45 -31.30
CA THR A 303 1.50 -7.24 -32.73
C THR A 303 2.98 -7.05 -33.02
N VAL A 304 3.68 -8.17 -33.20
CA VAL A 304 5.07 -8.18 -33.67
C VAL A 304 5.14 -8.31 -35.19
N ASN A 305 6.15 -7.67 -35.79
CA ASN A 305 6.46 -7.70 -37.24
C ASN A 305 5.51 -6.90 -38.15
N LEU A 306 4.82 -5.88 -37.63
CA LEU A 306 4.11 -4.91 -38.47
C LEU A 306 5.08 -3.84 -39.02
N PRO A 307 4.78 -3.23 -40.18
CA PRO A 307 5.60 -2.16 -40.75
C PRO A 307 5.78 -0.99 -39.79
N THR A 308 7.01 -0.44 -39.73
CA THR A 308 7.28 0.75 -38.91
C THR A 308 6.58 1.98 -39.49
N ARG A 309 6.42 3.01 -38.66
CA ARG A 309 5.82 4.28 -39.06
C ARG A 309 6.52 4.89 -40.26
N GLU A 310 7.86 4.84 -40.30
CA GLU A 310 8.66 5.42 -41.38
C GLU A 310 8.32 4.76 -42.71
N ARG A 311 8.22 3.42 -42.73
CA ARG A 311 7.87 2.66 -43.92
C ARG A 311 6.44 2.98 -44.37
N VAL A 312 5.47 2.96 -43.45
CA VAL A 312 4.07 3.26 -43.77
C VAL A 312 3.92 4.66 -44.36
N VAL A 313 4.51 5.66 -43.71
CA VAL A 313 4.44 7.06 -44.16
C VAL A 313 5.14 7.24 -45.51
N ALA A 314 6.27 6.57 -45.76
CA ALA A 314 6.96 6.62 -47.05
C ALA A 314 6.10 6.03 -48.18
N GLU A 315 5.50 4.86 -47.98
CA GLU A 315 4.64 4.21 -48.98
C GLU A 315 3.35 5.02 -49.24
N VAL A 316 2.73 5.57 -48.20
CA VAL A 316 1.55 6.47 -48.33
C VAL A 316 1.91 7.72 -49.12
N ASN A 317 3.02 8.39 -48.78
CA ASN A 317 3.44 9.61 -49.47
C ASN A 317 3.80 9.35 -50.93
N ALA A 318 4.47 8.23 -51.23
CA ALA A 318 4.80 7.84 -52.60
C ALA A 318 3.53 7.57 -53.43
N ALA A 319 2.54 6.88 -52.87
CA ALA A 319 1.27 6.59 -53.54
C ALA A 319 0.44 7.87 -53.77
N LEU A 320 0.37 8.78 -52.80
CA LEU A 320 -0.36 10.04 -52.95
C LEU A 320 0.32 11.00 -53.92
N ALA A 321 1.66 11.05 -53.93
CA ALA A 321 2.42 11.88 -54.87
C ALA A 321 2.15 11.49 -56.33
N ALA A 322 1.93 10.20 -56.62
CA ALA A 322 1.54 9.73 -57.94
C ALA A 322 0.16 10.28 -58.39
N GLY A 323 -0.73 10.59 -57.45
CA GLY A 323 -2.02 11.25 -57.69
C GLY A 323 -1.99 12.78 -57.59
N GLY A 324 -0.82 13.39 -57.36
CA GLY A 324 -0.68 14.84 -57.15
C GLY A 324 -1.22 15.33 -55.80
N VAL A 325 -1.44 14.42 -54.83
CA VAL A 325 -2.00 14.73 -53.51
C VAL A 325 -0.91 14.61 -52.45
N LYS A 326 -0.99 15.42 -51.40
CA LYS A 326 -0.12 15.30 -50.22
C LYS A 326 -0.97 15.04 -48.99
N ALA A 327 -0.59 14.06 -48.18
CA ALA A 327 -1.22 13.85 -46.87
C ALA A 327 -0.91 15.03 -45.94
N ALA A 328 -1.93 15.54 -45.26
CA ALA A 328 -1.79 16.45 -44.15
C ALA A 328 -1.29 15.71 -42.89
N ALA A 329 -1.81 14.51 -42.64
CA ALA A 329 -1.37 13.64 -41.55
C ALA A 329 -1.62 12.16 -41.88
N VAL A 330 -0.90 11.27 -41.18
CA VAL A 330 -1.09 9.82 -41.25
C VAL A 330 -1.15 9.27 -39.82
N ASN A 331 -2.32 8.80 -39.41
CA ASN A 331 -2.51 8.11 -38.13
C ASN A 331 -2.37 6.61 -38.35
N ILE A 332 -1.71 5.94 -37.41
CA ILE A 332 -1.39 4.51 -37.50
C ILE A 332 -1.83 3.87 -36.19
N HIS A 333 -2.59 2.79 -36.28
CA HIS A 333 -3.04 2.00 -35.15
C HIS A 333 -2.59 0.55 -35.34
N TYR A 334 -1.79 0.08 -34.39
CA TYR A 334 -1.25 -1.29 -34.36
C TYR A 334 -2.16 -2.15 -33.48
N LEU A 335 -3.17 -2.78 -34.08
CA LEU A 335 -4.19 -3.55 -33.36
C LEU A 335 -4.03 -5.04 -33.60
N SER A 336 -4.59 -5.86 -32.73
CA SER A 336 -4.62 -7.32 -32.81
C SER A 336 -5.25 -7.83 -34.12
N THR A 337 -6.15 -7.03 -34.70
CA THR A 337 -6.77 -7.27 -36.01
C THR A 337 -5.88 -6.88 -37.21
N GLY A 338 -4.72 -6.28 -36.94
CA GLY A 338 -3.67 -5.90 -37.89
C GLY A 338 -3.43 -4.38 -37.95
N LEU A 339 -2.79 -3.94 -39.03
CA LEU A 339 -2.39 -2.54 -39.21
C LEU A 339 -3.57 -1.71 -39.75
N ASN A 340 -4.01 -0.71 -39.00
CA ASN A 340 -4.99 0.27 -39.45
C ASN A 340 -4.30 1.61 -39.75
N VAL A 341 -4.52 2.16 -40.93
CA VAL A 341 -3.93 3.42 -41.37
C VAL A 341 -5.03 4.41 -41.74
N GLU A 342 -4.98 5.61 -41.18
CA GLU A 342 -5.87 6.71 -41.54
C GLU A 342 -5.05 7.84 -42.16
N VAL A 343 -5.36 8.17 -43.41
CA VAL A 343 -4.72 9.25 -44.16
C VAL A 343 -5.63 10.46 -44.13
N ILE A 344 -5.12 11.58 -43.61
CA ILE A 344 -5.86 12.84 -43.58
C ILE A 344 -5.36 13.71 -44.72
N LEU A 345 -6.28 14.13 -45.59
CA LEU A 345 -6.03 15.03 -46.70
C LEU A 345 -6.33 16.47 -46.29
N PRO A 346 -5.64 17.46 -46.88
CA PRO A 346 -5.95 18.86 -46.65
C PRO A 346 -7.33 19.23 -47.22
N ALA A 347 -7.87 20.37 -46.78
CA ALA A 347 -9.16 20.84 -47.26
C ALA A 347 -9.11 21.20 -48.76
N PRO A 348 -10.22 20.99 -49.50
CA PRO A 348 -10.27 21.20 -50.95
C PRO A 348 -9.89 22.61 -51.42
N GLY A 349 -9.92 23.61 -50.52
CA GLY A 349 -9.58 25.01 -50.81
C GLY A 349 -8.11 25.41 -50.64
N SER A 350 -7.26 24.52 -50.12
CA SER A 350 -5.82 24.79 -49.96
C SER A 350 -5.09 24.74 -51.31
N ARG A 351 -5.09 25.88 -52.02
CA ARG A 351 -4.51 26.05 -53.35
C ARG A 351 -3.09 25.48 -53.47
N THR A 352 -2.88 24.64 -54.48
CA THR A 352 -1.64 24.65 -55.25
C THR A 352 -1.95 25.14 -56.67
N VAL A 353 -0.99 25.89 -57.20
CA VAL A 353 -1.03 26.68 -58.44
C VAL A 353 -1.22 25.77 -59.66
N GLU A 354 -1.96 26.29 -60.65
CA GLU A 354 -2.14 25.83 -62.05
C GLU A 354 -1.50 24.48 -62.46
N GLY A 355 -2.35 23.48 -62.67
CA GLY A 355 -2.02 22.24 -63.39
C GLY A 355 -2.63 21.01 -62.72
N ASP A 356 -3.67 20.43 -63.34
CA ASP A 356 -4.41 19.21 -62.93
C ASP A 356 -4.97 19.22 -61.49
N ALA A 357 -6.31 19.22 -61.36
CA ALA A 357 -6.94 19.11 -60.05
C ALA A 357 -6.44 17.84 -59.33
N PRO A 358 -5.94 17.95 -58.07
CA PRO A 358 -5.53 16.79 -57.29
C PRO A 358 -6.72 15.84 -57.16
N CYS A 359 -6.60 14.65 -57.75
CA CYS A 359 -7.72 13.74 -57.91
C CYS A 359 -7.39 12.45 -57.16
N LEU A 360 -8.02 12.28 -56.00
CA LEU A 360 -7.85 11.09 -55.18
C LEU A 360 -8.24 9.81 -55.94
N ASP A 361 -9.14 9.92 -56.93
CA ASP A 361 -9.56 8.84 -57.81
C ASP A 361 -8.40 8.25 -58.65
N ARG A 362 -7.29 8.98 -58.78
CA ARG A 362 -6.06 8.49 -59.45
C ARG A 362 -5.19 7.61 -58.55
N VAL A 363 -5.46 7.56 -57.24
CA VAL A 363 -4.69 6.76 -56.27
C VAL A 363 -5.41 5.44 -56.04
N ASP A 364 -4.74 4.31 -56.36
CA ASP A 364 -5.24 2.98 -56.05
C ASP A 364 -5.07 2.66 -54.55
N LEU A 365 -6.09 3.02 -53.76
CA LEU A 365 -6.13 2.80 -52.32
C LEU A 365 -6.13 1.30 -51.96
N ASP A 366 -6.66 0.43 -52.81
CA ASP A 366 -6.68 -1.02 -52.56
C ASP A 366 -5.30 -1.66 -52.81
N ALA A 367 -4.55 -1.17 -53.80
CA ALA A 367 -3.14 -1.52 -53.97
C ALA A 367 -2.30 -1.02 -52.79
N LEU A 368 -2.50 0.23 -52.35
CA LEU A 368 -1.78 0.79 -51.21
C LEU A 368 -2.05 -0.02 -49.93
N ARG A 369 -3.32 -0.35 -49.65
CA ARG A 369 -3.69 -1.20 -48.50
C ARG A 369 -2.97 -2.55 -48.53
N ARG A 370 -2.93 -3.21 -49.70
CA ARG A 370 -2.26 -4.51 -49.88
C ARG A 370 -0.74 -4.41 -49.71
N ASN A 371 -0.11 -3.39 -50.25
CA ASN A 371 1.35 -3.17 -50.15
C ASN A 371 1.79 -2.95 -48.71
N LEU A 372 1.00 -2.16 -47.97
CA LEU A 372 1.21 -1.91 -46.54
C LEU A 372 0.93 -3.15 -45.68
N GLY A 373 0.22 -4.16 -46.20
CA GLY A 373 -0.34 -5.23 -45.38
C GLY A 373 -1.35 -4.72 -44.35
N ALA A 374 -2.02 -3.60 -44.65
CA ALA A 374 -2.97 -2.98 -43.74
C ALA A 374 -4.31 -3.73 -43.76
N SER A 375 -4.87 -4.01 -42.59
CA SER A 375 -6.21 -4.57 -42.45
C SER A 375 -7.27 -3.55 -42.84
N LYS A 376 -7.03 -2.27 -42.54
CA LYS A 376 -7.91 -1.15 -42.88
C LYS A 376 -7.09 0.06 -43.33
N LEU A 377 -7.54 0.68 -44.41
CA LEU A 377 -7.04 1.97 -44.89
C LEU A 377 -8.24 2.92 -44.99
N GLY A 378 -8.23 3.99 -44.19
CA GLY A 378 -9.23 5.05 -44.23
C GLY A 378 -8.63 6.33 -44.80
N VAL A 379 -9.44 7.09 -45.53
CA VAL A 379 -9.06 8.43 -46.00
C VAL A 379 -10.08 9.44 -45.50
N LEU A 380 -9.60 10.48 -44.83
CA LEU A 380 -10.41 11.56 -44.27
C LEU A 380 -10.06 12.86 -44.98
N GLN A 381 -11.07 13.63 -45.38
CA GLN A 381 -10.86 14.96 -45.96
C GLN A 381 -10.99 16.01 -44.85
N GLY A 382 -9.98 16.87 -44.70
CA GLY A 382 -10.13 18.09 -43.91
C GLY A 382 -11.25 18.95 -44.49
N VAL A 383 -12.06 19.54 -43.63
CA VAL A 383 -13.08 20.53 -44.02
C VAL A 383 -12.56 21.87 -43.54
N ASP A 384 -12.56 22.89 -44.41
CA ASP A 384 -12.27 24.25 -43.98
C ASP A 384 -13.30 24.65 -42.91
N ALA A 385 -12.85 25.22 -41.79
CA ALA A 385 -13.76 25.79 -40.82
C ALA A 385 -14.59 26.87 -41.53
N VAL A 386 -15.90 26.66 -41.63
CA VAL A 386 -16.82 27.73 -42.04
C VAL A 386 -16.55 28.89 -41.08
N PRO A 387 -16.20 30.10 -41.55
CA PRO A 387 -16.13 31.24 -40.68
C PRO A 387 -17.53 31.43 -40.11
N GLY A 388 -17.74 31.01 -38.87
CA GLY A 388 -18.95 31.35 -38.14
C GLY A 388 -19.03 32.87 -38.13
N GLU A 389 -20.19 33.41 -38.51
CA GLU A 389 -20.53 34.81 -38.35
C GLU A 389 -20.20 35.22 -36.92
N SER A 390 -19.03 35.83 -36.74
CA SER A 390 -18.72 36.58 -35.54
C SER A 390 -19.61 37.82 -35.61
N GLY A 391 -20.82 37.68 -35.07
CA GLY A 391 -21.66 38.81 -34.65
C GLY A 391 -20.92 39.56 -33.54
N VAL A 392 -19.87 40.29 -33.90
CA VAL A 392 -19.31 41.35 -33.08
C VAL A 392 -20.21 42.54 -33.30
N SER A 393 -21.20 42.68 -32.42
CA SER A 393 -21.83 43.96 -32.13
C SER A 393 -20.75 44.89 -31.58
N THR A 394 -20.15 45.69 -32.45
CA THR A 394 -19.46 46.92 -32.04
C THR A 394 -20.52 47.89 -31.52
N GLU A 395 -20.83 47.80 -30.22
CA GLU A 395 -21.34 48.96 -29.49
C GLU A 395 -20.17 49.88 -29.18
N ALA A 396 -20.17 51.03 -29.85
CA ALA A 396 -19.36 52.17 -29.48
C ALA A 396 -19.90 52.75 -28.16
N GLY A 397 -19.04 52.84 -27.15
CA GLY A 397 -19.38 53.43 -25.86
C GLY A 397 -18.14 53.76 -25.03
N SER A 398 -17.49 54.86 -25.40
CA SER A 398 -16.81 55.85 -24.54
C SER A 398 -16.25 55.42 -23.17
N GLY A 399 -14.95 55.64 -22.94
CA GLY A 399 -14.42 55.75 -21.58
C GLY A 399 -12.90 55.58 -21.46
N GLU A 400 -12.19 56.68 -21.69
CA GLU A 400 -10.91 57.10 -21.09
C GLU A 400 -9.98 56.07 -20.39
N ALA A 401 -8.77 56.01 -20.94
CA ALA A 401 -7.47 56.17 -20.28
C ALA A 401 -7.24 55.64 -18.85
N ILE A 402 -6.17 54.87 -18.66
CA ILE A 402 -4.92 55.32 -17.98
C ILE A 402 -3.89 54.18 -17.97
N ALA A 403 -2.63 54.61 -18.04
CA ALA A 403 -1.41 53.86 -18.24
C ALA A 403 -0.93 53.01 -17.05
N SER A 404 0.01 52.10 -17.38
CA SER A 404 1.22 51.77 -16.61
C SER A 404 1.08 50.98 -15.31
N ALA A 405 1.72 49.81 -15.24
CA ALA A 405 3.03 49.69 -14.57
C ALA A 405 3.57 48.26 -14.57
N LYS A 406 4.88 48.20 -14.81
CA LYS A 406 5.79 47.07 -14.73
C LYS A 406 6.59 47.25 -13.43
N ALA A 407 6.61 46.25 -12.55
CA ALA A 407 7.56 46.07 -11.43
C ALA A 407 7.38 44.60 -10.96
N ALA A 408 8.34 43.68 -10.92
CA ALA A 408 9.74 43.66 -10.50
C ALA A 408 9.95 43.95 -8.99
N GLU A 409 10.12 42.87 -8.21
CA GLU A 409 10.88 42.69 -6.93
C GLU A 409 10.51 41.28 -6.41
N SER A 410 11.36 40.26 -6.28
CA SER A 410 12.65 40.03 -5.58
C SER A 410 12.56 39.96 -4.04
N HIS A 411 12.93 38.78 -3.51
CA HIS A 411 13.49 38.46 -2.17
C HIS A 411 12.61 38.44 -0.89
N SER A 412 12.56 37.25 -0.25
CA SER A 412 13.03 36.94 1.13
C SER A 412 12.78 35.44 1.39
N ALA A 413 13.77 34.55 1.51
CA ALA A 413 14.57 34.27 2.71
C ALA A 413 13.75 34.17 4.00
N THR A 414 13.40 32.94 4.41
CA THR A 414 13.71 32.32 5.71
C THR A 414 13.56 30.81 5.61
#